data_AF-A0A7W5AFZ5-F1
#
_entry.id   AF-A0A7W5AFZ5-F1
#
_cell.length_a   1.000
_cell.length_b   1.000
_cell.length_c   1.000
_cell.angle_alpha   90.00
_cell.angle_beta   90.00
_cell.angle_gamma   90.00
#
_symmetry.space_group_name_H-M   'P 1'
#
loop_
_entity.id
_entity.type
_entity.pdbx_description
1 polymer ?
#
loop_
_entity_poly.entity_id
_entity_poly.type
_entity_poly.pdbx_seq_one_letter_code
_entity_poly.pdbx_strand_id
1 'polypeptide(L)'
;MADGYGSGWTPEQWRRVLGPMLALSVILLAGRHILAKEPVENGPGQQAIIDAFFTEGRVQVADPNALDQWLGEPVTVFVDQTELRVTPTRATTGTGGCASGPRVTVDLTVEPAADAAVLALGKFQLRTADGSVVGAVTGCSEGFGETTGRLSVVFEAERPDWLILANLTESPEAMWQLQGS
;
A
#
# COMPACT_ATOMS: atom_id res chain seq x y z
N MET A 1 28.13 -55.76 19.69
CA MET A 1 27.47 -55.99 18.39
C MET A 1 26.32 -55.02 18.29
N ALA A 2 26.15 -54.43 17.11
CA ALA A 2 25.25 -53.35 16.70
C ALA A 2 25.83 -51.92 16.81
N ASP A 3 26.31 -51.48 15.64
CA ASP A 3 26.85 -50.19 15.25
C ASP A 3 25.81 -49.06 15.23
N GLY A 4 26.26 -47.80 15.24
CA GLY A 4 25.41 -46.66 14.90
C GLY A 4 26.07 -45.30 15.06
N TYR A 5 26.67 -44.79 13.97
CA TYR A 5 26.95 -43.37 13.66
C TYR A 5 25.97 -42.39 14.35
N GLY A 6 26.32 -41.20 14.85
CA GLY A 6 27.44 -40.31 14.62
C GLY A 6 26.97 -38.85 14.84
N SER A 7 27.94 -37.95 15.00
CA SER A 7 27.82 -36.48 15.12
C SER A 7 27.39 -35.90 16.48
N GLY A 8 28.38 -35.65 17.35
CA GLY A 8 28.26 -34.84 18.56
C GLY A 8 28.10 -33.35 18.25
N TRP A 9 26.93 -32.97 17.75
CA TRP A 9 26.57 -31.57 17.49
C TRP A 9 25.46 -31.15 18.46
N THR A 10 25.65 -30.00 19.12
CA THR A 10 24.60 -29.44 19.99
C THR A 10 23.50 -28.77 19.15
N PRO A 11 22.27 -28.64 19.67
CA PRO A 11 21.14 -28.04 18.93
C PRO A 11 21.41 -26.62 18.40
N GLU A 12 22.26 -25.83 19.06
CA GLU A 12 22.64 -24.50 18.60
C GLU A 12 23.63 -24.54 17.42
N GLN A 13 24.49 -25.55 17.35
CA GLN A 13 25.40 -25.74 16.21
C GLN A 13 24.62 -26.15 14.96
N TRP A 14 23.54 -26.93 15.11
CA TRP A 14 22.61 -27.22 14.02
C TRP A 14 21.92 -25.97 13.47
N ARG A 15 21.52 -25.02 14.33
CA ARG A 15 20.88 -23.76 13.89
C ARG A 15 21.83 -22.84 13.12
N ARG A 16 23.11 -22.79 13.47
CA ARG A 16 24.09 -21.97 12.75
C ARG A 16 24.45 -22.51 11.36
N VAL A 17 24.40 -23.83 11.16
CA VAL A 17 24.74 -24.46 9.87
C VAL A 17 23.51 -24.60 8.96
N LEU A 18 22.33 -24.94 9.49
CA LEU A 18 21.11 -25.12 8.68
C LEU A 18 20.26 -23.85 8.52
N GLY A 19 20.42 -22.85 9.40
CA GLY A 19 19.70 -21.58 9.34
C GLY A 19 19.80 -20.85 7.99
N PRO A 20 21.00 -20.69 7.40
CA PRO A 20 21.12 -20.01 6.11
C PRO A 20 20.74 -20.89 4.89
N MET A 21 20.72 -22.23 5.00
CA MET A 21 20.34 -23.10 3.87
C MET A 21 18.83 -23.19 3.64
N LEU A 22 18.00 -22.99 4.67
CA LEU A 22 16.54 -22.92 4.49
C LEU A 22 16.05 -21.54 4.04
N ALA A 23 16.80 -20.47 4.29
CA ALA A 23 16.46 -19.13 3.80
C ALA A 23 16.69 -18.96 2.28
N LEU A 24 17.58 -19.74 1.67
CA LEU A 24 17.83 -19.68 0.22
C LEU A 24 16.95 -20.61 -0.63
N SER A 25 16.25 -21.57 -0.03
CA SER A 25 15.47 -22.58 -0.78
C SER A 25 14.06 -22.10 -1.16
N VAL A 26 13.53 -21.06 -0.49
CA VAL A 26 12.23 -20.47 -0.83
C VAL A 26 12.34 -19.42 -1.95
N ILE A 27 13.55 -18.93 -2.25
CA ILE A 27 13.76 -17.87 -3.26
C ILE A 27 13.90 -18.44 -4.69
N LEU A 28 14.14 -19.75 -4.88
CA LEU A 28 14.39 -20.32 -6.22
C LEU A 28 13.25 -21.14 -6.85
N LEU A 29 12.18 -21.47 -6.12
CA LEU A 29 11.04 -22.23 -6.68
C LEU A 29 9.79 -21.39 -7.02
N ALA A 30 9.71 -20.13 -6.58
CA ALA A 30 8.62 -19.23 -7.00
C ALA A 30 8.95 -18.41 -8.28
N GLY A 31 10.21 -18.41 -8.72
CA GLY A 31 10.70 -17.58 -9.82
C GLY A 31 10.59 -18.19 -11.23
N ARG A 32 9.95 -19.36 -11.42
CA ARG A 32 10.03 -20.10 -12.70
C ARG A 32 8.70 -20.52 -13.34
N HIS A 33 7.57 -19.96 -12.93
CA HIS A 33 6.25 -20.29 -13.51
C HIS A 33 5.42 -19.12 -14.03
N ILE A 34 6.03 -17.97 -14.38
CA ILE A 34 5.33 -16.93 -15.18
C ILE A 34 6.24 -16.44 -16.32
N LEU A 35 6.63 -17.38 -17.19
CA LEU A 35 7.20 -17.08 -18.52
C LEU A 35 6.65 -18.13 -19.49
N ALA A 36 5.36 -17.99 -19.83
CA ALA A 36 4.72 -18.50 -21.04
C ALA A 36 3.20 -18.39 -20.89
N LYS A 37 2.63 -17.23 -21.21
CA LYS A 37 1.33 -17.19 -21.87
C LYS A 37 1.46 -16.29 -23.09
N GLU A 38 0.87 -16.81 -24.16
CA GLU A 38 0.93 -16.37 -25.54
C GLU A 38 0.63 -14.87 -25.72
N PRO A 39 1.04 -14.25 -26.84
CA PRO A 39 0.73 -12.85 -27.10
C PRO A 39 -0.79 -12.68 -27.19
N VAL A 40 -1.40 -12.23 -26.09
CA VAL A 40 -2.74 -11.68 -26.12
C VAL A 40 -2.63 -10.39 -26.90
N GLU A 41 -3.32 -10.35 -28.03
CA GLU A 41 -3.49 -9.18 -28.87
C GLU A 41 -4.04 -8.04 -27.99
N ASN A 42 -3.16 -7.14 -27.57
CA ASN A 42 -3.49 -6.05 -26.65
C ASN A 42 -4.38 -5.06 -27.39
N GLY A 43 -5.69 -5.14 -27.15
CA GLY A 43 -6.57 -4.02 -27.42
C GLY A 43 -6.16 -2.80 -26.58
N PRO A 44 -6.41 -1.57 -27.05
CA PRO A 44 -5.95 -0.33 -26.40
C PRO A 44 -6.46 -0.11 -24.96
N GLY A 45 -7.37 -0.95 -24.47
CA GLY A 45 -7.92 -0.87 -23.11
C GLY A 45 -7.14 -1.60 -22.01
N GLN A 46 -6.25 -2.55 -22.33
CA GLN A 46 -5.55 -3.35 -21.29
C GLN A 46 -4.19 -2.79 -20.88
N GLN A 47 -3.47 -2.10 -21.78
CA GLN A 47 -2.25 -1.38 -21.39
C GLN A 47 -2.54 -0.25 -20.40
N ALA A 48 -3.66 0.46 -20.55
CA ALA A 48 -4.08 1.50 -19.59
C ALA A 48 -4.34 0.95 -18.17
N ILE A 49 -4.75 -0.31 -18.05
CA ILE A 49 -5.00 -0.96 -16.75
C ILE A 49 -3.69 -1.48 -16.15
N ILE A 50 -2.70 -1.87 -16.96
CA ILE A 50 -1.41 -2.35 -16.45
C ILE A 50 -0.46 -1.19 -16.11
N ASP A 51 -0.46 -0.11 -16.90
CA ASP A 51 0.29 1.12 -16.58
C ASP A 51 -0.27 1.81 -15.31
N ALA A 52 -1.57 1.65 -15.02
CA ALA A 52 -2.15 2.14 -13.77
C ALA A 52 -1.75 1.33 -12.52
N PHE A 53 -1.23 0.11 -12.68
CA PHE A 53 -0.92 -0.81 -11.57
C PHE A 53 0.58 -0.99 -11.32
N PHE A 54 1.44 -0.63 -12.27
CA PHE A 54 2.88 -0.83 -12.15
C PHE A 54 3.62 0.41 -12.64
N THR A 55 4.51 0.95 -11.81
CA THR A 55 5.56 1.96 -12.10
C THR A 55 5.29 3.43 -11.73
N GLU A 56 4.75 3.75 -10.54
CA GLU A 56 4.85 5.12 -10.01
C GLU A 56 5.24 5.15 -8.52
N GLY A 57 6.27 5.93 -8.19
CA GLY A 57 6.45 6.57 -6.89
C GLY A 57 6.78 5.65 -5.74
N ARG A 58 8.04 5.34 -5.44
CA ARG A 58 8.34 4.84 -4.09
C ARG A 58 8.03 5.96 -3.09
N VAL A 59 7.07 5.71 -2.20
CA VAL A 59 6.77 6.60 -1.08
C VAL A 59 7.79 6.33 0.01
N GLN A 60 8.37 7.38 0.56
CA GLN A 60 9.17 7.37 1.78
C GLN A 60 8.68 8.49 2.68
N VAL A 61 8.83 8.36 3.99
CA VAL A 61 8.38 9.39 4.94
C VAL A 61 9.55 9.87 5.78
N ALA A 62 9.64 11.18 5.99
CA ALA A 62 10.65 11.77 6.89
C ALA A 62 10.18 11.87 8.35
N ASP A 63 8.87 11.86 8.58
CA ASP A 63 8.30 12.08 9.92
C ASP A 63 8.36 10.81 10.79
N PRO A 64 8.98 10.87 11.99
CA PRO A 64 9.15 9.70 12.85
C PRO A 64 7.83 9.16 13.42
N ASN A 65 6.77 9.98 13.43
CA ASN A 65 5.46 9.63 13.98
C ASN A 65 4.43 9.33 12.88
N ALA A 66 4.85 9.17 11.63
CA ALA A 66 3.96 9.04 10.49
C ALA A 66 2.96 7.89 10.58
N LEU A 67 3.25 6.86 11.37
CA LEU A 67 2.39 5.68 11.57
C LEU A 67 1.31 5.88 12.67
N ASP A 68 1.31 7.02 13.34
CA ASP A 68 0.40 7.33 14.45
C ASP A 68 0.02 8.81 14.37
N GLN A 69 -0.74 9.16 13.33
CA GLN A 69 -1.24 10.52 13.10
C GLN A 69 -2.75 10.61 13.29
N TRP A 70 -3.25 11.78 13.64
CA TRP A 70 -4.69 12.06 13.65
C TRP A 70 -5.15 12.67 12.33
N LEU A 71 -6.45 12.51 12.02
CA LEU A 71 -7.08 13.29 10.95
C LEU A 71 -6.80 14.80 11.13
N GLY A 72 -6.35 15.45 10.08
CA GLY A 72 -5.92 16.85 10.08
C GLY A 72 -4.41 17.05 10.29
N GLU A 73 -3.68 16.02 10.73
CA GLU A 73 -2.23 16.10 10.88
C GLU A 73 -1.53 15.81 9.54
N PRO A 74 -0.61 16.69 9.12
CA PRO A 74 0.12 16.52 7.86
C PRO A 74 1.32 15.59 8.02
N VAL A 75 1.60 14.81 6.99
CA VAL A 75 2.85 14.03 6.87
C VAL A 75 3.63 14.46 5.64
N THR A 76 4.93 14.64 5.81
CA THR A 76 5.91 14.92 4.76
C THR A 76 6.38 13.60 4.15
N VAL A 77 6.06 13.42 2.88
CA VAL A 77 6.38 12.23 2.09
C VAL A 77 7.25 12.60 0.90
N PHE A 78 8.08 11.66 0.48
CA PHE A 78 8.89 11.74 -0.72
C PHE A 78 8.39 10.71 -1.71
N VAL A 79 8.00 11.17 -2.90
CA VAL A 79 7.57 10.31 -4.02
C VAL A 79 8.55 10.53 -5.16
N ASP A 80 9.38 9.53 -5.47
CA ASP A 80 10.40 9.60 -6.53
C ASP A 80 11.23 10.91 -6.52
N GLN A 81 11.67 11.33 -5.33
CA GLN A 81 12.44 12.55 -5.04
C GLN A 81 11.64 13.86 -4.91
N THR A 82 10.33 13.82 -5.08
CA THR A 82 9.44 14.97 -4.88
C THR A 82 8.93 14.99 -3.44
N GLU A 83 9.21 16.07 -2.72
CA GLU A 83 8.69 16.29 -1.36
C GLU A 83 7.25 16.82 -1.43
N LEU A 84 6.35 16.14 -0.74
CA LEU A 84 4.94 16.50 -0.61
C LEU A 84 4.54 16.47 0.85
N ARG A 85 3.64 17.37 1.25
CA ARG A 85 2.95 17.35 2.52
C ARG A 85 1.51 16.92 2.28
N VAL A 86 1.16 15.73 2.76
CA VAL A 86 -0.17 15.13 2.59
C VAL A 86 -0.94 15.28 3.89
N THR A 87 -2.13 15.87 3.81
CA THR A 87 -3.00 16.13 4.97
C THR A 87 -4.40 15.59 4.71
N PRO A 88 -4.83 14.51 5.37
CA PRO A 88 -6.23 14.11 5.36
C PRO A 88 -7.04 15.12 6.17
N THR A 89 -7.99 15.79 5.54
CA THR A 89 -8.72 16.93 6.13
C THR A 89 -10.09 16.55 6.66
N ARG A 90 -10.71 15.54 6.07
CA ARG A 90 -12.07 15.12 6.42
C ARG A 90 -12.28 13.66 6.04
N ALA A 91 -12.99 12.92 6.88
CA ALA A 91 -13.57 11.62 6.53
C ALA A 91 -15.09 11.68 6.65
N THR A 92 -15.81 11.10 5.68
CA THR A 92 -17.27 11.02 5.70
C THR A 92 -17.74 9.62 5.32
N THR A 93 -18.78 9.14 5.99
CA THR A 93 -19.46 7.89 5.65
C THR A 93 -20.77 8.20 4.92
N GLY A 94 -21.14 7.35 3.98
CA GLY A 94 -22.42 7.49 3.28
C GLY A 94 -22.67 6.38 2.29
N THR A 95 -23.65 6.60 1.42
CA THR A 95 -23.96 5.75 0.26
C THR A 95 -23.86 6.58 -1.02
N GLY A 96 -23.61 5.95 -2.16
CA GLY A 96 -23.49 6.66 -3.44
C GLY A 96 -23.46 5.73 -4.63
N GLY A 97 -23.84 6.24 -5.81
CA GLY A 97 -24.05 5.42 -7.01
C GLY A 97 -22.79 4.82 -7.65
N CYS A 98 -21.59 5.22 -7.20
CA CYS A 98 -20.33 4.72 -7.75
C CYS A 98 -19.78 3.47 -7.03
N ALA A 99 -20.44 3.02 -5.94
CA ALA A 99 -20.09 1.82 -5.17
C ALA A 99 -21.34 0.96 -4.91
N SER A 100 -21.15 -0.34 -4.66
CA SER A 100 -22.27 -1.26 -4.38
C SER A 100 -22.76 -1.25 -2.94
N GLY A 101 -21.97 -0.69 -2.02
CA GLY A 101 -22.24 -0.68 -0.58
C GLY A 101 -22.01 0.67 0.10
N PRO A 102 -21.95 0.68 1.45
CA PRO A 102 -21.48 1.84 2.21
C PRO A 102 -20.09 2.28 1.75
N ARG A 103 -19.86 3.59 1.76
CA ARG A 103 -18.57 4.18 1.39
C ARG A 103 -18.03 5.10 2.45
N VAL A 104 -16.71 5.17 2.47
CA VAL A 104 -15.94 6.18 3.19
C VAL A 104 -15.26 7.06 2.14
N THR A 105 -15.46 8.37 2.25
CA THR A 105 -14.73 9.36 1.45
C THR A 105 -13.78 10.11 2.36
N VAL A 106 -12.51 10.19 1.97
CA VAL A 106 -11.46 10.93 2.69
C VAL A 106 -10.93 12.04 1.79
N ASP A 107 -11.13 13.29 2.20
CA ASP A 107 -10.65 14.47 1.50
C ASP A 107 -9.22 14.78 1.93
N LEU A 108 -8.32 14.97 0.97
CA LEU A 108 -6.90 15.23 1.20
C LEU A 108 -6.50 16.60 0.64
N THR A 109 -5.58 17.26 1.33
CA THR A 109 -4.80 18.39 0.80
C THR A 109 -3.36 17.94 0.58
N VAL A 110 -2.77 18.32 -0.55
CA VAL A 110 -1.38 18.05 -0.91
C VAL A 110 -0.65 19.37 -1.20
N GLU A 111 0.47 19.59 -0.53
CA GLU A 111 1.32 20.78 -0.71
C GLU A 111 2.75 20.35 -1.10
N PRO A 112 3.40 20.97 -2.10
CA PRO A 112 2.83 21.95 -3.01
C PRO A 112 1.82 21.33 -3.98
N ALA A 113 0.74 22.06 -4.27
CA ALA A 113 -0.34 21.60 -5.16
C ALA A 113 0.15 21.27 -6.58
N ALA A 114 1.17 21.98 -7.06
CA ALA A 114 1.77 21.79 -8.38
C ALA A 114 2.30 20.37 -8.59
N ASP A 115 2.70 19.70 -7.51
CA ASP A 115 3.34 18.40 -7.55
C ASP A 115 2.39 17.27 -7.13
N ALA A 116 1.12 17.57 -6.83
CA ALA A 116 0.15 16.58 -6.36
C ALA A 116 -0.09 15.43 -7.35
N ALA A 117 0.16 15.66 -8.65
CA ALA A 117 -0.01 14.68 -9.71
C ALA A 117 0.89 13.44 -9.57
N VAL A 118 2.01 13.52 -8.83
CA VAL A 118 2.91 12.36 -8.63
C VAL A 118 2.37 11.35 -7.61
N LEU A 119 1.35 11.73 -6.83
CA LEU A 119 0.77 10.87 -5.81
C LEU A 119 -0.28 9.95 -6.44
N ALA A 120 0.01 8.66 -6.51
CA ALA A 120 -0.88 7.70 -7.15
C ALA A 120 -1.98 7.19 -6.20
N LEU A 121 -3.22 7.07 -6.72
CA LEU A 121 -4.37 6.57 -5.97
C LEU A 121 -4.13 5.19 -5.34
N GLY A 122 -3.43 4.30 -6.05
CA GLY A 122 -3.15 2.93 -5.60
C GLY A 122 -2.29 2.84 -4.33
N LYS A 123 -1.69 3.95 -3.88
CA LYS A 123 -0.94 4.01 -2.62
C LYS A 123 -1.83 4.11 -1.39
N PHE A 124 -3.11 4.43 -1.56
CA PHE A 124 -4.04 4.62 -0.47
C PHE A 124 -4.84 3.35 -0.17
N GLN A 125 -4.91 3.03 1.11
CA GLN A 125 -5.70 1.94 1.66
C GLN A 125 -6.47 2.43 2.88
N LEU A 126 -7.53 1.72 3.22
CA LEU A 126 -8.30 1.97 4.43
C LEU A 126 -8.30 0.71 5.29
N ARG A 127 -7.86 0.83 6.54
CA ARG A 127 -8.14 -0.17 7.57
C ARG A 127 -9.47 0.16 8.22
N THR A 128 -10.35 -0.82 8.26
CA THR A 128 -11.68 -0.73 8.89
C THR A 128 -11.60 -1.11 10.37
N ALA A 129 -12.63 -0.73 11.14
CA ALA A 129 -12.69 -1.01 12.58
C ALA A 129 -12.73 -2.51 12.93
N ASP A 130 -13.03 -3.39 11.97
CA ASP A 130 -12.94 -4.85 12.14
C ASP A 130 -11.56 -5.42 11.78
N GLY A 131 -10.61 -4.56 11.39
CA GLY A 131 -9.24 -4.94 11.03
C GLY A 131 -9.04 -5.29 9.56
N SER A 132 -10.09 -5.29 8.72
CA SER A 132 -9.95 -5.51 7.29
C SER A 132 -9.23 -4.34 6.62
N VAL A 133 -8.55 -4.61 5.50
CA VAL A 133 -7.91 -3.58 4.68
C VAL A 133 -8.53 -3.59 3.29
N VAL A 134 -8.99 -2.43 2.83
CA VAL A 134 -9.60 -2.27 1.52
C VAL A 134 -8.85 -1.21 0.70
N GLY A 135 -8.77 -1.45 -0.60
CA GLY A 135 -8.16 -0.50 -1.55
C GLY A 135 -9.13 0.60 -1.96
N ALA A 136 -8.57 1.70 -2.46
CA ALA A 136 -9.37 2.81 -2.98
C ALA A 136 -10.15 2.41 -4.26
N VAL A 137 -11.33 2.99 -4.43
CA VAL A 137 -12.24 2.78 -5.56
C VAL A 137 -11.93 3.81 -6.64
N THR A 138 -11.30 3.37 -7.74
CA THR A 138 -10.85 4.24 -8.84
C THR A 138 -11.98 5.07 -9.44
N GLY A 139 -13.13 4.46 -9.73
CA GLY A 139 -14.27 5.16 -10.35
C GLY A 139 -15.01 6.15 -9.44
N CYS A 140 -14.64 6.23 -8.17
CA CYS A 140 -15.24 7.14 -7.19
C CYS A 140 -14.25 8.22 -6.67
N SER A 141 -12.96 8.06 -6.93
CA SER A 141 -11.92 8.92 -6.37
C SER A 141 -11.54 10.01 -7.37
N GLU A 142 -11.20 11.20 -6.89
CA GLU A 142 -11.07 12.41 -7.72
C GLU A 142 -9.80 13.20 -7.41
N GLY A 143 -9.33 14.00 -8.38
CA GLY A 143 -8.19 14.91 -8.27
C GLY A 143 -6.81 14.27 -8.54
N PHE A 144 -6.74 12.96 -8.73
CA PHE A 144 -5.50 12.24 -9.00
C PHE A 144 -4.96 12.49 -10.41
N GLY A 145 -3.65 12.71 -10.54
CA GLY A 145 -3.02 13.11 -11.80
C GLY A 145 -3.20 14.60 -12.14
N GLU A 146 -3.84 15.38 -11.25
CA GLU A 146 -4.04 16.82 -11.41
C GLU A 146 -3.15 17.62 -10.46
N THR A 147 -2.97 18.92 -10.74
CA THR A 147 -2.13 19.84 -9.95
C THR A 147 -2.96 20.74 -9.03
N THR A 148 -4.09 20.24 -8.52
CA THR A 148 -5.04 21.02 -7.72
C THR A 148 -4.69 21.05 -6.23
N GLY A 149 -3.85 20.10 -5.77
CA GLY A 149 -3.55 19.90 -4.36
C GLY A 149 -4.76 19.47 -3.51
N ARG A 150 -5.88 19.12 -4.13
CA ARG A 150 -7.09 18.65 -3.44
C ARG A 150 -7.52 17.33 -4.05
N LEU A 151 -7.45 16.27 -3.26
CA LEU A 151 -7.77 14.92 -3.70
C LEU A 151 -8.93 14.38 -2.87
N SER A 152 -9.70 13.46 -3.42
CA SER A 152 -10.72 12.73 -2.68
C SER A 152 -10.56 11.23 -2.92
N VAL A 153 -10.35 10.47 -1.84
CA VAL A 153 -10.16 9.01 -1.89
C VAL A 153 -11.39 8.33 -1.36
N VAL A 154 -11.95 7.41 -2.14
CA VAL A 154 -13.17 6.68 -1.76
C VAL A 154 -12.87 5.20 -1.55
N PHE A 155 -13.44 4.63 -0.50
CA PHE A 155 -13.34 3.21 -0.15
C PHE A 155 -14.73 2.61 0.04
N GLU A 156 -14.93 1.35 -0.33
CA GLU A 156 -16.15 0.60 -0.01
C GLU A 156 -16.00 -0.01 1.40
N ALA A 157 -16.55 0.67 2.41
CA ALA A 157 -16.44 0.31 3.82
C ALA A 157 -17.55 0.98 4.64
N GLU A 158 -17.98 0.32 5.71
CA GLU A 158 -18.99 0.86 6.64
C GLU A 158 -18.39 1.67 7.78
N ARG A 159 -17.28 1.19 8.36
CA ARG A 159 -16.66 1.78 9.57
C ARG A 159 -15.16 2.02 9.34
N PRO A 160 -14.75 3.25 9.01
CA PRO A 160 -13.34 3.58 8.86
C PRO A 160 -12.63 3.61 10.22
N ASP A 161 -11.37 3.20 10.24
CA ASP A 161 -10.48 3.33 11.40
C ASP A 161 -9.20 4.10 11.02
N TRP A 162 -8.41 3.58 10.07
CA TRP A 162 -7.18 4.24 9.62
C TRP A 162 -7.12 4.43 8.11
N LEU A 163 -6.74 5.63 7.66
CA LEU A 163 -6.20 5.82 6.32
C LEU A 163 -4.74 5.39 6.33
N ILE A 164 -4.33 4.65 5.32
CA ILE A 164 -2.97 4.16 5.14
C ILE A 164 -2.44 4.67 3.81
N LEU A 165 -1.20 5.18 3.83
CA LEU A 165 -0.39 5.41 2.65
C LEU A 165 0.77 4.40 2.67
N ALA A 166 0.87 3.58 1.62
CA ALA A 166 1.85 2.50 1.55
C ALA A 166 2.37 2.30 0.12
N ASN A 167 3.57 1.75 0.00
CA ASN A 167 4.00 1.12 -1.24
C ASN A 167 3.21 -0.20 -1.42
N LEU A 168 2.72 -0.46 -2.63
CA LEU A 168 1.95 -1.66 -2.95
C LEU A 168 2.73 -2.90 -2.48
N THR A 169 2.16 -3.65 -1.52
CA THR A 169 2.71 -4.87 -0.87
C THR A 169 3.75 -4.70 0.25
N GLU A 170 4.06 -3.47 0.68
CA GLU A 170 5.00 -3.20 1.78
C GLU A 170 4.28 -2.77 3.07
N SER A 171 5.04 -2.60 4.16
CA SER A 171 4.59 -1.97 5.40
C SER A 171 4.06 -0.55 5.14
N PRO A 172 3.12 -0.07 5.97
CA PRO A 172 2.63 1.30 5.85
C PRO A 172 3.77 2.31 6.02
N GLU A 173 3.75 3.37 5.22
CA GLU A 173 4.69 4.50 5.32
C GLU A 173 4.09 5.59 6.21
N ALA A 174 2.79 5.85 6.06
CA ALA A 174 2.04 6.75 6.92
C ALA A 174 0.64 6.20 7.22
N MET A 175 0.11 6.55 8.40
CA MET A 175 -1.20 6.15 8.87
C MET A 175 -1.87 7.28 9.65
N TRP A 176 -3.14 7.54 9.34
CA TRP A 176 -3.97 8.54 10.02
C TRP A 176 -5.22 7.90 10.62
N GLN A 177 -5.44 8.11 11.91
CA GLN A 177 -6.66 7.72 12.59
C GLN A 177 -7.81 8.64 12.16
N LEU A 178 -8.85 8.04 11.58
CA LEU A 178 -9.99 8.75 11.00
C LEU A 178 -11.11 9.00 12.01
N GLN A 179 -11.03 8.41 13.19
CA GLN A 179 -11.94 8.63 14.30
C GLN A 179 -11.16 9.09 15.53
N GLY A 180 -11.30 10.37 15.88
CA GLY A 180 -10.88 10.93 17.15
C GLY A 180 -11.86 10.57 18.25
N SER A 181 -11.33 10.07 19.37
CA SER A 181 -12.04 9.74 20.63
C SER A 181 -12.93 10.85 21.16
#